data_AF-A0A9P9ETD0-F1
#
_entry.id   AF-A0A9P9ETD0-F1
#
_cell.length_a   1.000
_cell.length_b   1.000
_cell.length_c   1.000
_cell.angle_alpha   90.00
_cell.angle_beta   90.00
_cell.angle_gamma   90.00
#
_symmetry.space_group_name_H-M   'P 1'
#
loop_
_entity.id
_entity.type
_entity.pdbx_description
1 polymer ?
#
loop_
_entity_poly.entity_id
_entity_poly.type
_entity_poly.pdbx_seq_one_letter_code
_entity_poly.pdbx_strand_id
1 'polypeptide(L)'
;MTPVKSLLSKLTKRNDQTTAPSLLTKSCHDVDFLLWMLCSSEEAGQGEPHLPSTVSSSGSLHLFRKSRKPATAGSATNCMRCPLGDSGCSFSAKNIYLEIQSRNWFGGCVFESDNNVCDDQYVKITWPELTQPAKTATLHMVAQTKKMGSRYSNIYGELGEVHADSRQIVVEDFSTGETKTHYPHIEGMGHGGGDQVLVRQFVLACDRVKNHGWEAPRAQNELIACTLDEVLRSYAMVFAA
;
A
#
# COMPACT_ATOMS: atom_id res chain seq x y z
N MET A 1 7.88 2.21 20.85
CA MET A 1 8.57 3.41 20.32
C MET A 1 9.20 3.18 18.94
N THR A 2 9.54 1.95 18.56
CA THR A 2 10.02 1.57 17.21
C THR A 2 9.07 1.87 16.04
N PRO A 3 7.72 1.77 16.17
CA PRO A 3 6.81 1.99 15.04
C PRO A 3 6.95 3.41 14.46
N VAL A 4 6.98 4.43 15.32
CA VAL A 4 6.97 5.86 14.93
C VAL A 4 8.14 6.25 14.00
N LYS A 5 9.27 5.53 14.05
CA LYS A 5 10.44 5.82 13.22
C LYS A 5 10.21 5.59 11.71
N SER A 6 9.40 4.59 11.33
CA SER A 6 9.23 4.17 9.91
C SER A 6 8.28 5.07 9.11
N LEU A 7 7.00 5.20 9.54
CA LEU A 7 6.55 6.47 10.08
C LEU A 7 6.90 7.72 9.27
N LEU A 8 7.68 8.50 9.98
CA LEU A 8 7.90 9.88 9.63
C LEU A 8 8.88 9.95 8.45
N SER A 9 9.78 8.98 8.24
CA SER A 9 10.86 9.08 7.21
C SER A 9 10.34 9.25 5.81
N LYS A 10 9.10 8.83 5.61
CA LYS A 10 8.38 8.91 4.35
C LYS A 10 7.26 9.96 4.38
N LEU A 11 6.91 10.55 5.53
CA LEU A 11 5.79 11.50 5.70
C LEU A 11 6.20 12.97 5.88
N THR A 12 7.47 13.26 6.18
CA THR A 12 7.93 14.65 6.28
C THR A 12 8.01 15.28 4.90
N LYS A 13 6.99 16.08 4.56
CA LYS A 13 6.84 16.89 3.35
C LYS A 13 6.23 16.14 2.15
N ARG A 14 4.95 15.80 2.27
CA ARG A 14 4.14 15.42 1.12
C ARG A 14 3.01 16.43 0.96
N ASN A 15 3.12 17.25 -0.06
CA ASN A 15 2.06 18.14 -0.49
C ASN A 15 1.51 17.54 -1.79
N ASP A 16 0.19 17.33 -1.88
CA ASP A 16 -0.48 16.70 -3.02
C ASP A 16 -0.23 17.41 -4.37
N GLN A 17 0.15 18.69 -4.35
CA GLN A 17 0.54 19.45 -5.55
C GLN A 17 1.95 19.12 -6.03
N THR A 18 2.82 18.60 -5.15
CA THR A 18 4.25 18.40 -5.43
C THR A 18 4.70 16.96 -5.25
N THR A 19 3.83 16.09 -4.71
CA THR A 19 4.13 14.70 -4.38
C THR A 19 2.91 13.82 -4.66
N ALA A 20 3.17 12.53 -4.88
CA ALA A 20 2.13 11.55 -5.12
C ALA A 20 1.25 11.30 -3.86
N PRO A 21 -0.07 11.04 -4.04
CA PRO A 21 -1.00 10.79 -2.94
C PRO A 21 -0.64 9.54 -2.14
N SER A 22 -1.22 9.41 -0.94
CA SER A 22 -0.96 8.27 -0.04
C SER A 22 -1.26 6.94 -0.73
N LEU A 23 -2.42 6.85 -1.39
CA LEU A 23 -2.84 5.67 -2.15
C LEU A 23 -1.77 5.20 -3.14
N LEU A 24 -1.26 6.10 -3.99
CA LEU A 24 -0.24 5.78 -4.98
C LEU A 24 1.09 5.35 -4.35
N THR A 25 1.49 5.95 -3.24
CA THR A 25 2.83 5.73 -2.66
C THR A 25 2.89 4.61 -1.63
N LYS A 26 1.75 4.14 -1.14
CA LYS A 26 1.66 3.18 -0.03
C LYS A 26 0.83 1.94 -0.33
N SER A 27 -0.11 2.06 -1.26
CA SER A 27 -1.11 1.02 -1.49
C SER A 27 -1.44 0.82 -2.97
N CYS A 28 -0.60 1.32 -3.90
CA CYS A 28 -0.78 1.05 -5.33
C CYS A 28 -0.80 -0.46 -5.60
N HIS A 29 0.13 -1.21 -5.00
CA HIS A 29 0.16 -2.67 -5.08
C HIS A 29 -1.08 -3.34 -4.46
N ASP A 30 -1.75 -2.71 -3.50
CA ASP A 30 -2.98 -3.26 -2.92
C ASP A 30 -4.13 -3.09 -3.92
N VAL A 31 -4.15 -1.97 -4.66
CA VAL A 31 -5.07 -1.76 -5.79
C VAL A 31 -4.75 -2.70 -6.95
N ASP A 32 -3.46 -2.92 -7.27
CA ASP A 32 -3.03 -3.89 -8.29
C ASP A 32 -3.61 -5.28 -7.97
N PHE A 33 -3.43 -5.75 -6.74
CA PHE A 33 -3.94 -7.05 -6.29
C PHE A 33 -5.47 -7.13 -6.32
N LEU A 34 -6.16 -6.07 -5.87
CA LEU A 34 -7.64 -6.02 -5.90
C LEU A 34 -8.18 -6.06 -7.32
N LEU A 35 -7.60 -5.29 -8.26
CA LEU A 35 -8.04 -5.31 -9.64
C LEU A 35 -7.67 -6.61 -10.34
N TRP A 36 -6.49 -7.16 -10.08
CA TRP A 36 -6.13 -8.48 -10.60
C TRP A 36 -7.13 -9.54 -10.16
N MET A 37 -7.46 -9.60 -8.87
CA MET A 37 -8.39 -10.59 -8.34
C MET A 37 -9.83 -10.40 -8.82
N LEU A 38 -10.31 -9.15 -8.96
CA LEU A 38 -11.72 -8.87 -9.19
C LEU A 38 -12.03 -8.45 -10.63
N CYS A 39 -11.05 -8.09 -11.44
CA CYS A 39 -11.24 -7.68 -12.84
C CYS A 39 -10.63 -8.66 -13.84
N SER A 40 -9.45 -9.21 -13.53
CA SER A 40 -8.74 -10.04 -14.48
C SER A 40 -9.41 -11.40 -14.64
N SER A 41 -9.20 -11.99 -15.80
CA SER A 41 -9.48 -13.39 -16.05
C SER A 41 -8.50 -14.29 -15.28
N GLU A 42 -8.82 -15.58 -15.22
CA GLU A 42 -7.97 -16.58 -14.58
C GLU A 42 -6.59 -16.71 -15.25
N GLU A 43 -6.53 -16.56 -16.57
CA GLU A 43 -5.29 -16.60 -17.35
C GLU A 43 -4.90 -15.21 -17.85
N ALA A 44 -3.72 -14.73 -17.44
CA ALA A 44 -3.21 -13.42 -17.82
C ALA A 44 -3.19 -13.24 -19.36
N GLY A 45 -3.82 -12.16 -19.83
CA GLY A 45 -3.90 -11.81 -21.25
C GLY A 45 -4.94 -12.58 -22.06
N GLN A 46 -5.81 -13.35 -21.40
CA GLN A 46 -6.95 -14.01 -22.04
C GLN A 46 -8.28 -13.52 -21.48
N GLY A 47 -9.38 -13.67 -22.22
CA GLY A 47 -10.72 -13.32 -21.73
C GLY A 47 -10.99 -11.83 -21.57
N GLU A 48 -12.26 -11.51 -21.29
CA GLU A 48 -12.72 -10.12 -21.11
C GLU A 48 -12.70 -9.74 -19.62
N PRO A 49 -12.08 -8.60 -19.25
CA PRO A 49 -12.01 -8.18 -17.86
C PRO A 49 -13.36 -7.64 -17.36
N HIS A 50 -13.74 -7.96 -16.12
CA HIS A 50 -14.90 -7.35 -15.47
C HIS A 50 -14.53 -6.02 -14.85
N LEU A 51 -14.88 -4.93 -15.52
CA LEU A 51 -14.40 -3.60 -15.12
C LEU A 51 -15.24 -2.99 -13.98
N PRO A 52 -14.59 -2.23 -13.07
CA PRO A 52 -15.29 -1.47 -12.05
C PRO A 52 -16.12 -0.35 -12.69
N SER A 53 -17.28 -0.08 -12.11
CA SER A 53 -18.19 0.99 -12.57
C SER A 53 -17.98 2.30 -11.80
N THR A 54 -17.63 2.24 -10.52
CA THR A 54 -17.42 3.44 -9.70
C THR A 54 -16.26 3.28 -8.74
N VAL A 55 -15.64 4.41 -8.42
CA VAL A 55 -14.70 4.58 -7.31
C VAL A 55 -15.09 5.82 -6.54
N SER A 56 -15.03 5.74 -5.21
CA SER A 56 -15.15 6.90 -4.34
C SER A 56 -14.10 6.84 -3.25
N SER A 57 -13.64 8.00 -2.84
CA SER A 57 -12.51 8.16 -1.93
C SER A 57 -12.80 9.32 -1.00
N SER A 58 -12.64 9.08 0.29
CA SER A 58 -12.79 10.09 1.32
C SER A 58 -11.70 9.92 2.35
N GLY A 59 -11.14 11.04 2.80
CA GLY A 59 -10.03 11.01 3.73
C GLY A 59 -9.67 12.39 4.21
N SER A 60 -8.80 12.44 5.20
CA SER A 60 -8.29 13.68 5.74
C SER A 60 -6.94 13.47 6.41
N LEU A 61 -6.13 14.53 6.45
CA LEU A 61 -4.99 14.60 7.35
C LEU A 61 -5.51 15.01 8.73
N HIS A 62 -5.40 14.24 9.79
CA HIS A 62 -5.94 14.58 11.12
C HIS A 62 -4.88 14.98 12.14
N LEU A 63 -3.71 14.35 12.09
CA LEU A 63 -2.69 14.50 13.14
C LEU A 63 -1.74 15.65 12.86
N PHE A 64 -1.06 15.66 11.71
CA PHE A 64 0.04 16.60 11.44
C PHE A 64 -0.46 17.95 10.90
N ARG A 65 -1.42 18.56 11.62
CA ARG A 65 -1.90 19.93 11.36
C ARG A 65 -1.28 20.91 12.35
N LYS A 66 -1.09 22.16 11.95
CA LYS A 66 -0.61 23.25 12.84
C LYS A 66 -1.43 23.35 14.13
N SER A 67 -2.75 23.21 14.05
CA SER A 67 -3.66 23.26 15.21
C SER A 67 -3.47 22.11 16.22
N ARG A 68 -2.79 21.03 15.83
CA ARG A 68 -2.50 19.86 16.68
C ARG A 68 -1.09 19.91 17.28
N LYS A 69 -0.30 20.92 16.93
CA LYS A 69 1.03 21.13 17.50
C LYS A 69 0.92 21.30 19.03
N PRO A 70 1.73 20.59 19.83
CA PRO A 70 1.71 20.79 21.28
C PRO A 70 2.01 22.26 21.63
N ALA A 71 1.18 22.87 22.49
CA ALA A 71 1.36 24.27 22.89
C ALA A 71 2.74 24.52 23.52
N THR A 72 3.26 23.55 24.27
CA THR A 72 4.59 23.56 24.87
C THR A 72 5.74 23.55 23.85
N ALA A 73 5.50 23.20 22.58
CA ALA A 73 6.47 23.35 21.50
C ALA A 73 6.63 24.82 21.06
N GLY A 74 5.73 25.72 21.49
CA GLY A 74 5.73 27.14 21.16
C GLY A 74 5.77 27.39 19.65
N SER A 75 6.52 28.40 19.22
CA SER A 75 6.71 28.77 17.81
C SER A 75 7.76 27.94 17.08
N ALA A 76 8.27 26.85 17.67
CA ALA A 76 9.36 26.07 17.07
C ALA A 76 8.94 25.46 15.73
N THR A 77 9.63 25.82 14.65
CA THR A 77 9.46 25.25 13.30
C THR A 77 10.49 24.16 12.99
N ASN A 78 11.45 23.94 13.89
CA ASN A 78 12.51 22.97 13.74
C ASN A 78 12.79 22.23 15.06
N CYS A 79 12.80 20.90 15.02
CA CYS A 79 13.04 19.99 16.13
C CYS A 79 14.39 20.23 16.83
N MET A 80 15.41 20.72 16.13
CA MET A 80 16.74 20.96 16.70
C MET A 80 16.76 22.04 17.78
N ARG A 81 15.76 22.94 17.76
CA ARG A 81 15.60 24.05 18.70
C ARG A 81 14.24 24.01 19.41
N CYS A 82 13.55 22.87 19.34
CA CYS A 82 12.22 22.74 19.91
C CYS A 82 12.31 22.62 21.45
N PRO A 83 11.56 23.44 22.22
CA PRO A 83 11.61 23.43 23.68
C PRO A 83 11.10 22.12 24.30
N LEU A 84 10.34 21.31 23.57
CA LEU A 84 9.97 19.95 24.00
C LEU A 84 11.18 19.02 24.14
N GLY A 85 12.28 19.31 23.45
CA GLY A 85 13.42 18.41 23.36
C GLY A 85 13.07 17.06 22.72
N ASP A 86 14.08 16.19 22.70
CA ASP A 86 13.97 14.88 22.04
C ASP A 86 13.17 13.88 22.88
N SER A 87 13.30 13.93 24.20
CA SER A 87 12.53 13.06 25.12
C SER A 87 11.05 13.47 25.23
N GLY A 88 10.74 14.75 25.05
CA GLY A 88 9.37 15.28 25.19
C GLY A 88 8.53 15.24 23.91
N CYS A 89 9.12 14.89 22.77
CA CYS A 89 8.41 14.83 21.49
C CYS A 89 8.61 13.49 20.77
N SER A 90 7.54 12.70 20.69
CA SER A 90 7.50 11.44 19.90
C SER A 90 7.80 11.66 18.41
N PHE A 91 7.64 12.89 17.92
CA PHE A 91 7.85 13.28 16.53
C PHE A 91 9.17 14.04 16.32
N SER A 92 10.10 14.03 17.29
CA SER A 92 11.40 14.69 17.11
C SER A 92 12.18 14.03 15.97
N ALA A 93 12.52 14.82 14.95
CA ALA A 93 13.32 14.39 13.81
C ALA A 93 14.61 13.68 14.23
N LYS A 94 15.27 14.11 15.32
CA LYS A 94 16.46 13.44 15.84
C LYS A 94 16.19 12.01 16.27
N ASN A 95 15.06 11.70 16.89
CA ASN A 95 14.78 10.33 17.31
C ASN A 95 14.50 9.40 16.13
N ILE A 96 14.08 9.97 15.01
CA ILE A 96 13.50 9.25 13.87
C ILE A 96 14.52 9.09 12.74
N TYR A 97 15.42 10.06 12.54
CA TYR A 97 16.21 10.22 11.30
C TYR A 97 17.71 10.41 11.52
N LEU A 98 18.29 9.90 12.60
CA LEU A 98 19.71 10.14 12.94
C LEU A 98 20.66 9.99 11.73
N GLU A 99 20.38 9.01 10.85
CA GLU A 99 21.17 8.69 9.67
C GLU A 99 21.21 9.77 8.58
N ILE A 100 20.24 10.70 8.57
CA ILE A 100 20.12 11.75 7.54
C ILE A 100 20.25 13.15 8.14
N GLN A 101 20.82 13.26 9.35
CA GLN A 101 21.03 14.53 10.06
C GLN A 101 21.87 15.55 9.25
N SER A 102 22.73 15.08 8.35
CA SER A 102 23.56 15.92 7.49
C SER A 102 22.79 16.63 6.37
N ARG A 103 21.52 16.26 6.13
CA ARG A 103 20.71 16.88 5.07
C ARG A 103 20.24 18.28 5.50
N ASN A 104 20.34 19.24 4.59
CA ASN A 104 19.96 20.65 4.83
C ASN A 104 18.49 20.86 5.21
N TRP A 105 17.61 19.90 4.90
CA TRP A 105 16.19 19.93 5.23
C TRP A 105 15.85 19.21 6.55
N PHE A 106 16.84 18.62 7.21
CA PHE A 106 16.66 17.88 8.45
C PHE A 106 16.13 18.77 9.58
N GLY A 107 15.32 18.16 10.45
CA GLY A 107 14.81 18.83 11.65
C GLY A 107 13.52 19.62 11.46
N GLY A 108 12.96 19.74 10.25
CA GLY A 108 11.67 20.43 10.07
C GLY A 108 10.56 19.82 10.95
N CYS A 109 9.78 20.67 11.63
CA CYS A 109 8.66 20.23 12.45
C CYS A 109 7.49 19.75 11.56
N VAL A 110 7.04 18.51 11.76
CA VAL A 110 5.93 17.92 10.98
C VAL A 110 4.62 18.69 11.10
N PHE A 111 4.33 19.29 12.25
CA PHE A 111 3.12 20.09 12.45
C PHE A 111 3.19 21.47 11.79
N GLU A 112 4.39 21.95 11.46
CA GLU A 112 4.62 23.21 10.76
C GLU A 112 4.86 23.00 9.25
N SER A 113 4.80 21.75 8.80
CA SER A 113 4.89 21.42 7.38
C SER A 113 3.61 21.81 6.63
N ASP A 114 3.73 21.92 5.32
CA ASP A 114 2.64 22.12 4.36
C ASP A 114 1.99 20.78 3.93
N ASN A 115 2.18 19.71 4.70
CA ASN A 115 1.58 18.42 4.41
C ASN A 115 0.05 18.52 4.41
N ASN A 116 -0.57 18.02 3.34
CA ASN A 116 -2.02 17.89 3.21
C ASN A 116 -2.46 16.48 2.81
N VAL A 117 -1.53 15.53 2.70
CA VAL A 117 -1.83 14.14 2.35
C VAL A 117 -2.57 13.45 3.50
N CYS A 118 -3.60 12.68 3.16
CA CYS A 118 -4.43 11.96 4.12
C CYS A 118 -3.62 11.01 5.01
N ASP A 119 -3.91 11.03 6.31
CA ASP A 119 -3.40 10.05 7.28
C ASP A 119 -4.47 9.04 7.72
N ASP A 120 -5.70 9.24 7.26
CA ASP A 120 -6.86 8.35 7.34
C ASP A 120 -7.64 8.50 6.01
N GLN A 121 -7.77 7.42 5.24
CA GLN A 121 -8.41 7.42 3.93
C GLN A 121 -9.15 6.11 3.68
N TYR A 122 -10.39 6.22 3.21
CA TYR A 122 -11.23 5.13 2.74
C TYR A 122 -11.44 5.24 1.23
N VAL A 123 -11.24 4.14 0.52
CA VAL A 123 -11.53 4.01 -0.91
C VAL A 123 -12.53 2.89 -1.08
N LYS A 124 -13.62 3.14 -1.79
CA LYS A 124 -14.63 2.15 -2.18
C LYS A 124 -14.64 2.01 -3.68
N ILE A 125 -14.56 0.77 -4.17
CA ILE A 125 -14.65 0.42 -5.59
C ILE A 125 -15.84 -0.52 -5.76
N THR A 126 -16.66 -0.28 -6.79
CA THR A 126 -17.82 -1.13 -7.10
C THR A 126 -17.77 -1.62 -8.54
N TRP A 127 -18.28 -2.83 -8.75
CA TRP A 127 -18.48 -3.42 -10.07
C TRP A 127 -19.97 -3.51 -10.39
N PRO A 128 -20.35 -3.38 -11.67
CA PRO A 128 -21.74 -3.58 -12.07
C PRO A 128 -22.11 -5.06 -11.95
N GLU A 129 -23.34 -5.34 -11.55
CA GLU A 129 -23.92 -6.66 -11.68
C GLU A 129 -24.22 -6.92 -13.16
N LEU A 130 -23.57 -7.92 -13.74
CA LEU A 130 -23.76 -8.35 -15.12
C LEU A 130 -24.13 -9.84 -15.11
N THR A 131 -23.53 -10.65 -15.98
CA THR A 131 -23.54 -12.12 -15.84
C THR A 131 -22.73 -12.60 -14.63
N GLN A 132 -21.96 -11.71 -14.00
CA GLN A 132 -21.21 -11.93 -12.77
C GLN A 132 -21.85 -11.14 -11.61
N PRO A 133 -21.83 -11.66 -10.37
CA PRO A 133 -22.38 -10.96 -9.22
C PRO A 133 -21.66 -9.62 -9.00
N ALA A 134 -22.39 -8.63 -8.48
CA ALA A 134 -21.81 -7.35 -8.09
C ALA A 134 -20.74 -7.56 -6.99
N LYS A 135 -19.59 -6.91 -7.20
CA LYS A 135 -18.47 -6.93 -6.25
C LYS A 135 -18.30 -5.56 -5.62
N THR A 136 -17.85 -5.54 -4.38
CA THR A 136 -17.45 -4.31 -3.68
C THR A 136 -16.12 -4.55 -2.99
N ALA A 137 -15.16 -3.65 -3.22
CA ALA A 137 -13.90 -3.62 -2.50
C ALA A 137 -13.83 -2.34 -1.66
N THR A 138 -13.36 -2.46 -0.42
CA THR A 138 -13.08 -1.31 0.43
C THR A 138 -11.64 -1.39 0.92
N LEU A 139 -10.89 -0.32 0.70
CA LEU A 139 -9.54 -0.14 1.22
C LEU A 139 -9.59 0.95 2.30
N HIS A 140 -9.10 0.64 3.49
CA HIS A 140 -8.93 1.60 4.56
C HIS A 140 -7.44 1.72 4.90
N MET A 141 -6.89 2.89 4.65
CA MET A 141 -5.52 3.23 4.97
C MET A 141 -5.50 4.16 6.19
N VAL A 142 -4.82 3.71 7.25
CA VAL A 142 -4.65 4.50 8.47
C VAL A 142 -3.18 4.54 8.86
N ALA A 143 -2.65 5.75 9.05
CA ALA A 143 -1.25 5.95 9.41
C ALA A 143 -1.01 5.75 10.92
N GLN A 144 -2.00 6.08 11.76
CA GLN A 144 -1.88 6.06 13.22
C GLN A 144 -2.37 4.74 13.82
N THR A 145 -1.57 3.68 13.68
CA THR A 145 -1.90 2.35 14.20
C THR A 145 -0.70 1.68 14.88
N LYS A 146 -0.96 0.75 15.80
CA LYS A 146 0.08 -0.12 16.36
C LYS A 146 0.56 -1.16 15.34
N LYS A 147 -0.30 -1.56 14.40
CA LYS A 147 -0.03 -2.54 13.34
C LYS A 147 0.62 -1.87 12.12
N MET A 148 1.65 -1.07 12.36
CA MET A 148 2.32 -0.34 11.30
C MET A 148 3.02 -1.27 10.31
N GLY A 149 2.77 -1.05 9.02
CA GLY A 149 3.33 -1.89 7.95
C GLY A 149 2.73 -3.29 7.91
N SER A 150 1.72 -3.59 8.73
CA SER A 150 0.92 -4.80 8.63
C SER A 150 -0.30 -4.52 7.76
N ARG A 151 -0.68 -5.49 6.95
CA ARG A 151 -1.87 -5.46 6.12
C ARG A 151 -2.69 -6.69 6.44
N TYR A 152 -4.00 -6.53 6.42
CA TYR A 152 -4.90 -7.65 6.50
C TYR A 152 -6.05 -7.46 5.52
N SER A 153 -6.57 -8.57 5.05
CA SER A 153 -7.62 -8.62 4.04
C SER A 153 -8.65 -9.66 4.46
N ASN A 154 -9.91 -9.32 4.26
CA ASN A 154 -11.01 -10.27 4.33
C ASN A 154 -11.68 -10.29 2.97
N ILE A 155 -11.88 -11.49 2.44
CA ILE A 155 -12.54 -11.73 1.15
C ILE A 155 -13.70 -12.66 1.44
N TYR A 156 -14.88 -12.26 0.98
CA TYR A 156 -16.12 -12.99 1.23
C TYR A 156 -16.67 -13.48 -0.10
N GLY A 157 -17.02 -14.76 -0.15
CA GLY A 157 -17.68 -15.40 -1.28
C GLY A 157 -18.93 -16.14 -0.84
N GLU A 158 -19.65 -16.70 -1.81
CA GLU A 158 -20.86 -17.48 -1.56
C GLU A 158 -20.57 -18.81 -0.83
N LEU A 159 -19.43 -19.43 -1.14
CA LEU A 159 -19.07 -20.76 -0.67
C LEU A 159 -17.99 -20.75 0.42
N GLY A 160 -17.55 -19.57 0.85
CA GLY A 160 -16.47 -19.47 1.82
C GLY A 160 -15.94 -18.06 1.99
N GLU A 161 -14.95 -17.95 2.85
CA GLU A 161 -14.23 -16.71 3.11
C GLU A 161 -12.72 -16.93 3.26
N VAL A 162 -11.96 -15.86 3.03
CA VAL A 162 -10.52 -15.85 3.16
C VAL A 162 -10.10 -14.69 4.05
N HIS A 163 -9.30 -14.98 5.08
CA HIS A 163 -8.59 -14.00 5.89
C HIS A 163 -7.09 -14.10 5.63
N ALA A 164 -6.43 -12.97 5.38
CA ALA A 164 -4.96 -12.91 5.28
C ALA A 164 -4.41 -11.76 6.12
N ASP A 165 -3.26 -11.96 6.80
CA ASP A 165 -2.67 -10.97 7.72
C ASP A 165 -1.16 -10.74 7.52
N SER A 166 -0.66 -11.02 6.32
CA SER A 166 0.76 -11.04 5.95
C SER A 166 1.60 -12.17 6.58
N ARG A 167 1.03 -12.98 7.48
CA ARG A 167 1.72 -14.14 8.09
C ARG A 167 1.06 -15.46 7.72
N GLN A 168 -0.26 -15.45 7.66
CA GLN A 168 -1.06 -16.60 7.28
C GLN A 168 -2.17 -16.20 6.33
N ILE A 169 -2.68 -17.20 5.63
CA ILE A 169 -3.92 -17.15 4.84
C ILE A 169 -4.81 -18.25 5.38
N VAL A 170 -5.97 -17.88 5.89
CA VAL A 170 -7.00 -18.79 6.41
C VAL A 170 -8.12 -18.82 5.39
N VAL A 171 -8.48 -20.02 4.94
CA VAL A 171 -9.58 -20.27 4.01
C VAL A 171 -10.61 -21.11 4.73
N GLU A 172 -11.85 -20.66 4.73
CA GLU A 172 -12.99 -21.39 5.28
C GLU A 172 -13.95 -21.76 4.16
N ASP A 173 -14.31 -23.04 4.09
CA ASP A 173 -15.28 -23.57 3.14
C ASP A 173 -16.62 -23.82 3.87
N PHE A 174 -17.66 -23.08 3.47
CA PHE A 174 -18.97 -23.15 4.13
C PHE A 174 -19.73 -24.43 3.81
N SER A 175 -19.43 -25.07 2.67
CA SER A 175 -20.12 -26.29 2.26
C SER A 175 -19.68 -27.51 3.07
N THR A 176 -18.42 -27.51 3.53
CA THR A 176 -17.83 -28.61 4.31
C THR A 176 -17.63 -28.26 5.79
N GLY A 177 -17.58 -26.97 6.13
CA GLY A 177 -17.16 -26.48 7.44
C GLY A 177 -15.65 -26.63 7.71
N GLU A 178 -14.85 -26.95 6.69
CA GLU A 178 -13.41 -27.10 6.82
C GLU A 178 -12.72 -25.72 6.85
N THR A 179 -11.75 -25.57 7.76
CA THR A 179 -10.84 -24.42 7.78
C THR A 179 -9.42 -24.88 7.48
N LYS A 180 -8.81 -24.29 6.45
CA LYS A 180 -7.42 -24.53 6.08
C LYS A 180 -6.57 -23.30 6.29
N THR A 181 -5.43 -23.47 6.95
CA THR A 181 -4.47 -22.38 7.16
C THR A 181 -3.19 -22.64 6.37
N HIS A 182 -2.80 -21.64 5.59
CA HIS A 182 -1.56 -21.60 4.83
C HIS A 182 -0.59 -20.61 5.45
N TYR A 183 0.69 -20.99 5.50
CA TYR A 183 1.78 -20.14 5.98
C TYR A 183 2.75 -19.90 4.82
N PRO A 184 2.58 -18.80 4.07
CA PRO A 184 3.47 -18.47 2.95
C PRO A 184 4.93 -18.37 3.41
N HIS A 185 5.84 -18.90 2.59
CA HIS A 185 7.27 -18.75 2.84
C HIS A 185 7.69 -17.29 2.65
N ILE A 186 8.44 -16.75 3.61
CA ILE A 186 8.98 -15.38 3.55
C ILE A 186 10.45 -15.47 3.17
N GLU A 187 10.80 -15.05 1.95
CA GLU A 187 12.17 -15.03 1.45
C GLU A 187 12.84 -13.66 1.71
N GLY A 188 13.93 -13.64 2.50
CA GLY A 188 14.78 -12.45 2.67
C GLY A 188 14.45 -11.56 3.87
N MET A 189 15.25 -10.49 4.03
CA MET A 189 15.11 -9.51 5.13
C MET A 189 14.36 -8.25 4.65
N GLY A 190 13.54 -7.64 5.53
CA GLY A 190 12.89 -6.35 5.27
C GLY A 190 11.39 -6.45 4.98
N HIS A 191 10.94 -5.93 3.83
CA HIS A 191 9.54 -5.71 3.45
C HIS A 191 8.76 -7.00 3.05
N GLY A 192 8.90 -8.09 3.81
CA GLY A 192 8.10 -9.32 3.59
C GLY A 192 8.52 -10.18 2.40
N GLY A 193 9.65 -9.87 1.75
CA GLY A 193 10.31 -10.75 0.78
C GLY A 193 9.77 -10.74 -0.65
N GLY A 194 8.61 -10.12 -0.89
CA GLY A 194 7.98 -10.07 -2.20
C GLY A 194 8.87 -9.47 -3.31
N ASP A 195 9.67 -8.45 -2.98
CA ASP A 195 10.56 -7.78 -3.94
C ASP A 195 11.55 -8.75 -4.60
N GLN A 196 12.12 -9.68 -3.82
CA GLN A 196 13.09 -10.65 -4.33
C GLN A 196 12.43 -11.61 -5.31
N VAL A 197 11.21 -12.07 -4.99
CA VAL A 197 10.45 -12.97 -5.85
C VAL A 197 10.03 -12.26 -7.14
N LEU A 198 9.57 -11.01 -7.07
CA LEU A 198 9.22 -10.22 -8.25
C LEU A 198 10.43 -10.00 -9.18
N VAL A 199 11.58 -9.62 -8.61
CA VAL A 199 12.82 -9.46 -9.39
C VAL A 199 13.25 -10.79 -10.00
N ARG A 200 13.17 -11.89 -9.25
CA ARG A 200 13.48 -13.23 -9.75
C ARG A 200 12.59 -13.61 -10.94
N GLN A 201 11.28 -13.41 -10.85
CA GLN A 201 10.36 -13.70 -11.94
C GLN A 201 10.64 -12.83 -13.16
N PHE A 202 10.93 -11.55 -12.97
CA PHE A 202 11.30 -10.65 -14.06
C PHE A 202 12.60 -11.09 -14.77
N VAL A 203 13.63 -11.46 -14.01
CA VAL A 203 14.89 -11.97 -14.57
C VAL A 203 14.67 -13.27 -15.33
N LEU A 204 13.84 -14.19 -14.79
CA LEU A 204 13.47 -15.42 -15.48
C LEU A 204 12.72 -15.14 -16.78
N ALA A 205 11.78 -14.19 -16.80
CA ALA A 205 11.07 -13.79 -18.02
C ALA A 205 12.05 -13.25 -19.07
N CYS A 206 12.98 -12.39 -18.67
CA CYS A 206 14.02 -11.87 -19.55
C CYS A 206 14.92 -12.98 -20.11
N ASP A 207 15.31 -13.95 -19.27
CA ASP A 207 16.12 -15.10 -19.67
C ASP A 207 15.39 -15.99 -20.68
N ARG A 208 14.09 -16.27 -20.46
CA ARG A 208 13.29 -17.04 -21.42
C ARG A 208 13.23 -16.40 -22.79
N VAL A 209 13.10 -15.08 -22.84
CA VAL A 209 13.08 -14.33 -24.11
C VAL A 209 14.46 -14.33 -24.77
N LYS A 210 15.50 -13.95 -24.02
CA LYS A 210 16.83 -13.72 -24.61
C LYS A 210 17.60 -14.99 -24.94
N ASN A 211 17.44 -16.05 -24.15
CA ASN A 211 18.27 -17.24 -24.21
C ASN A 211 17.51 -18.51 -24.63
N HIS A 212 16.17 -18.52 -24.53
CA HIS A 212 15.35 -19.71 -24.79
C HIS A 212 14.28 -19.52 -25.88
N GLY A 213 14.31 -18.41 -26.60
CA GLY A 213 13.47 -18.17 -27.78
C GLY A 213 11.97 -18.00 -27.48
N TRP A 214 11.59 -17.67 -26.23
CA TRP A 214 10.21 -17.32 -25.92
C TRP A 214 9.85 -15.95 -26.49
N GLU A 215 8.61 -15.81 -26.94
CA GLU A 215 8.06 -14.49 -27.24
C GLU A 215 7.86 -13.70 -25.94
N ALA A 216 8.08 -12.38 -25.99
CA ALA A 216 7.95 -11.52 -24.82
C ALA A 216 6.55 -11.54 -24.17
N PRO A 217 5.43 -11.53 -24.93
CA PRO A 217 4.09 -11.62 -24.33
C PRO A 217 3.89 -12.91 -23.53
N ARG A 218 4.38 -14.03 -24.04
CA ARG A 218 4.32 -15.33 -23.36
C ARG A 218 5.08 -15.29 -22.03
N ALA A 219 6.33 -14.81 -22.06
CA ALA A 219 7.14 -14.74 -20.85
C ALA A 219 6.53 -13.80 -19.79
N GLN A 220 5.94 -12.69 -20.22
CA GLN A 220 5.23 -11.77 -19.32
C GLN A 220 4.00 -12.43 -18.69
N ASN A 221 3.13 -13.04 -19.49
CA ASN A 221 1.88 -13.60 -18.98
C ASN A 221 2.10 -14.84 -18.11
N GLU A 222 3.06 -15.71 -18.45
CA GLU A 222 3.27 -16.95 -17.71
C GLU A 222 4.18 -16.78 -16.46
N LEU A 223 5.15 -15.86 -16.48
CA LEU A 223 6.15 -15.74 -15.41
C LEU A 223 5.95 -14.52 -14.52
N ILE A 224 5.55 -13.38 -15.11
CA ILE A 224 5.23 -12.17 -14.36
C ILE A 224 3.76 -12.22 -13.89
N ALA A 225 2.90 -12.95 -14.62
CA ALA A 225 1.47 -13.11 -14.35
C ALA A 225 0.71 -11.77 -14.34
N CYS A 226 1.17 -10.81 -15.13
CA CYS A 226 0.56 -9.50 -15.27
C CYS A 226 0.85 -8.89 -16.64
N THR A 227 -0.21 -8.45 -17.32
CA THR A 227 -0.20 -7.73 -18.59
C THR A 227 0.00 -6.23 -18.39
N LEU A 228 0.45 -5.54 -19.44
CA LEU A 228 0.57 -4.08 -19.40
C LEU A 228 -0.79 -3.39 -19.13
N ASP A 229 -1.87 -3.92 -19.69
CA ASP A 229 -3.22 -3.36 -19.52
C ASP A 229 -3.72 -3.48 -18.08
N GLU A 230 -3.38 -4.55 -17.37
CA GLU A 230 -3.69 -4.69 -15.94
C GLU A 230 -2.96 -3.64 -15.10
N VAL A 231 -1.67 -3.40 -15.37
CA VAL A 231 -0.88 -2.35 -14.70
C VAL A 231 -1.45 -0.97 -14.99
N LEU A 232 -1.79 -0.68 -16.25
CA LEU A 232 -2.37 0.62 -16.61
C LEU A 232 -3.73 0.83 -15.95
N ARG A 233 -4.55 -0.22 -15.84
CA ARG A 233 -5.86 -0.18 -15.21
C ARG A 233 -5.77 0.10 -13.71
N SER A 234 -4.84 -0.53 -13.01
CA SER A 234 -4.66 -0.30 -11.57
C SER A 234 -4.15 1.10 -11.28
N TYR A 235 -3.22 1.61 -12.09
CA TYR A 235 -2.76 3.00 -11.99
C TYR A 235 -3.88 3.99 -12.28
N ALA A 236 -4.68 3.75 -13.32
CA ALA A 236 -5.85 4.58 -13.63
C ALA A 236 -6.84 4.61 -12.45
N MET A 237 -7.08 3.48 -11.79
CA MET A 237 -7.91 3.40 -10.59
C MET A 237 -7.33 4.22 -9.43
N VAL A 238 -6.03 4.15 -9.20
CA VAL A 238 -5.35 4.94 -8.17
C VAL A 238 -5.48 6.44 -8.41
N PHE A 239 -5.44 6.90 -9.67
CA PHE A 239 -5.62 8.33 -10.00
C PHE A 239 -7.09 8.78 -10.02
N ALA A 240 -8.03 7.85 -10.22
CA ALA A 240 -9.45 8.13 -10.16
C ALA A 240 -10.00 8.22 -8.71
N ALA A 241 -9.30 7.58 -7.76
CA ALA A 241 -9.57 7.64 -6.32
C ALA A 241 -8.88 8.85 -5.65
#